data_AF-A0A537VXK5-F1
#
_entry.id   AF-A0A537VXK5-F1
#
_cell.length_a   1.000
_cell.length_b   1.000
_cell.length_c   1.000
_cell.angle_alpha   90.00
_cell.angle_beta   90.00
_cell.angle_gamma   90.00
#
_symmetry.space_group_name_H-M   'P 1'
#
loop_
_entity.id
_entity.type
_entity.pdbx_description
1 polymer ?
#
loop_
_entity_poly.entity_id
_entity_poly.type
_entity_poly.pdbx_seq_one_letter_code
_entity_poly.pdbx_strand_id
1 'polypeptide(L)'
;MRLGRAVLALALVGAAFATAPASGAPSTFEGIPLYDHVAVIVLENSNFDTSWGPASAAHYLNSLRAEGAFDDQYFAIGHVSLDNYIAMISGQPANPLSGTDCLAVNLWLCVQPQRLMS
;
A
#
# COMPACT_ATOMS: atom_id res chain seq x y z
N MET A 1 74.09 -17.64 16.19
CA MET A 1 74.32 -17.89 14.75
C MET A 1 73.52 -19.10 14.30
N ARG A 2 72.51 -18.90 13.45
CA ARG A 2 72.07 -19.79 12.36
C ARG A 2 70.95 -19.07 11.60
N LEU A 3 71.34 -18.52 10.44
CA LEU A 3 70.48 -17.99 9.39
C LEU A 3 69.59 -19.10 8.81
N GLY A 4 68.39 -18.74 8.33
CA GLY A 4 67.51 -19.70 7.66
C GLY A 4 66.36 -19.08 6.85
N ARG A 5 66.72 -18.38 5.77
CA ARG A 5 66.01 -18.26 4.46
C ARG A 5 64.52 -17.85 4.43
N ALA A 6 64.30 -16.66 3.87
CA ALA A 6 63.05 -16.21 3.27
C ALA A 6 62.64 -17.08 2.07
N VAL A 7 61.34 -17.35 1.93
CA VAL A 7 60.71 -17.73 0.66
C VAL A 7 59.49 -16.83 0.49
N LEU A 8 59.60 -15.92 -0.47
CA LEU A 8 58.55 -15.03 -0.94
C LEU A 8 57.64 -15.84 -1.87
N ALA A 9 56.44 -16.21 -1.40
CA ALA A 9 55.42 -16.83 -2.26
C ALA A 9 54.50 -15.72 -2.80
N LEU A 10 54.73 -15.33 -4.04
CA LEU A 10 53.87 -14.42 -4.79
C LEU A 10 52.64 -15.21 -5.28
N ALA A 11 51.56 -15.20 -4.51
CA ALA A 11 50.27 -15.76 -4.93
C ALA A 11 49.50 -14.72 -5.76
N LEU A 12 49.56 -14.86 -7.09
CA LEU A 12 48.66 -14.20 -8.03
C LEU A 12 47.24 -14.77 -7.85
N VAL A 13 46.44 -14.18 -6.96
CA VAL A 13 45.00 -14.43 -6.91
C VAL A 13 44.32 -13.43 -7.83
N GLY A 14 44.08 -13.85 -9.07
CA GLY A 14 43.20 -13.13 -9.99
C GLY A 14 41.78 -13.16 -9.46
N ALA A 15 41.36 -12.09 -8.78
CA ALA A 15 39.96 -11.85 -8.47
C ALA A 15 39.26 -11.41 -9.77
N ALA A 16 38.74 -12.38 -10.52
CA ALA A 16 37.75 -12.11 -11.55
C ALA A 16 36.47 -11.61 -10.85
N PHE A 17 36.36 -10.30 -10.67
CA PHE A 17 35.09 -9.67 -10.35
C PHE A 17 34.18 -9.82 -11.57
N ALA A 18 33.40 -10.90 -11.58
CA ALA A 18 32.25 -11.00 -12.45
C ALA A 18 31.28 -9.89 -12.05
N THR A 19 31.34 -8.76 -12.75
CA THR A 19 30.30 -7.73 -12.68
C THR A 19 29.06 -8.32 -13.30
N ALA A 20 28.24 -9.00 -12.50
CA ALA A 20 26.86 -9.26 -12.87
C ALA A 20 26.23 -7.91 -13.21
N PRO A 21 25.58 -7.75 -14.38
CA PRO A 21 24.82 -6.54 -14.63
C PRO A 21 23.75 -6.49 -13.55
N ALA A 22 23.83 -5.49 -12.68
CA ALA A 22 22.70 -5.13 -11.86
C ALA A 22 21.63 -4.67 -12.85
N SER A 23 20.68 -5.57 -13.15
CA SER A 23 19.41 -5.18 -13.76
C SER A 23 18.74 -4.26 -12.76
N GLY A 24 19.07 -2.97 -12.82
CA GLY A 24 18.43 -1.94 -12.03
C GLY A 24 16.95 -1.96 -12.42
N ALA A 25 16.11 -2.44 -11.50
CA ALA A 25 14.68 -2.20 -11.60
C ALA A 25 14.48 -0.68 -11.81
N PRO A 26 13.53 -0.27 -12.66
CA PRO A 26 13.27 1.15 -12.87
C PRO A 26 13.11 1.83 -11.51
N SER A 27 13.95 2.84 -11.25
CA SER A 27 13.91 3.59 -10.00
C SER A 27 12.55 4.26 -9.91
N THR A 28 11.73 3.80 -8.99
CA THR A 28 10.43 4.38 -8.75
C THR A 28 10.51 5.46 -7.70
N PHE A 29 9.52 6.35 -7.70
CA PHE A 29 9.38 7.34 -6.65
C PHE A 29 9.27 6.62 -5.29
N GLU A 30 10.16 6.95 -4.37
CA GLU A 30 10.19 6.41 -2.99
C GLU A 30 10.26 4.86 -2.89
N GLY A 31 10.71 4.17 -3.93
CA GLY A 31 10.82 2.71 -3.92
C GLY A 31 9.50 1.95 -4.10
N ILE A 32 8.42 2.65 -4.48
CA ILE A 32 7.10 2.04 -4.76
C ILE A 32 7.09 1.48 -6.19
N PRO A 33 6.94 0.18 -6.46
CA PRO A 33 6.96 -0.37 -7.82
C PRO A 33 5.99 0.33 -8.78
N LEU A 34 6.32 0.40 -10.07
CA LEU A 34 5.41 0.89 -11.10
C LEU A 34 4.38 -0.20 -11.38
N TYR A 35 3.10 0.11 -11.14
CA TYR A 35 1.99 -0.80 -11.42
C TYR A 35 1.28 -0.39 -12.71
N ASP A 36 1.02 -1.36 -13.60
CA ASP A 36 0.20 -1.13 -14.80
C ASP A 36 -1.31 -1.05 -14.45
N HIS A 37 -1.71 -1.74 -13.39
CA HIS A 37 -3.10 -1.82 -12.94
C HIS A 37 -3.18 -1.81 -11.41
N VAL A 38 -4.14 -1.05 -10.89
CA VAL A 38 -4.51 -1.03 -9.48
C VAL A 38 -6.01 -1.28 -9.38
N ALA A 39 -6.41 -2.22 -8.53
CA ALA A 39 -7.81 -2.51 -8.22
C ALA A 39 -8.10 -2.17 -6.77
N VAL A 40 -9.22 -1.49 -6.53
CA VAL A 40 -9.72 -1.19 -5.18
C VAL A 40 -11.04 -1.92 -4.99
N ILE A 41 -11.12 -2.77 -3.98
CA ILE A 41 -12.32 -3.53 -3.62
C ILE A 41 -12.85 -2.98 -2.30
N VAL A 42 -14.08 -2.49 -2.30
CA VAL A 42 -14.75 -1.97 -1.11
C VAL A 42 -15.84 -2.94 -0.68
N LEU A 43 -15.79 -3.38 0.57
CA LEU A 43 -16.82 -4.23 1.16
C LEU A 43 -17.90 -3.34 1.79
N GLU A 44 -18.89 -2.99 0.98
CA GLU A 44 -19.99 -2.15 1.41
C GLU A 44 -20.81 -2.81 2.53
N ASN A 45 -21.19 -2.03 3.55
CA ASN A 45 -21.98 -2.47 4.71
C ASN A 45 -21.42 -3.71 5.43
N SER A 46 -20.10 -3.88 5.41
CA SER A 46 -19.42 -5.00 6.07
C SER A 46 -18.61 -4.51 7.26
N ASN A 47 -18.56 -5.30 8.33
CA ASN A 47 -17.75 -4.98 9.51
C ASN A 47 -16.54 -5.92 9.62
N PHE A 48 -15.56 -5.52 10.45
CA PHE A 48 -14.30 -6.25 10.61
C PHE A 48 -14.51 -7.73 10.94
N ASP A 49 -15.30 -8.06 11.96
CA ASP A 49 -15.47 -9.45 12.41
C ASP A 49 -16.13 -10.33 11.35
N THR A 50 -17.12 -9.79 10.63
CA THR A 50 -17.80 -10.53 9.55
C THR A 50 -16.89 -10.77 8.35
N SER A 51 -15.98 -9.84 8.05
CA SER A 51 -15.07 -9.95 6.91
C SER A 51 -13.78 -10.70 7.24
N TRP A 52 -13.24 -10.56 8.45
CA TRP A 52 -11.89 -10.97 8.81
C TRP A 52 -11.79 -11.83 10.07
N GLY A 53 -12.90 -12.03 10.78
CA GLY A 53 -12.96 -12.87 11.96
C GLY A 53 -12.89 -14.37 11.65
N PRO A 54 -12.70 -15.23 12.67
CA PRO A 54 -12.55 -16.68 12.48
C PRO A 54 -13.72 -17.37 11.79
N ALA A 55 -14.92 -16.79 11.86
CA ALA A 55 -16.14 -17.30 11.23
C ALA A 55 -16.47 -16.64 9.88
N SER A 56 -15.55 -15.84 9.32
CA SER A 56 -15.76 -15.16 8.04
C SER A 56 -15.96 -16.17 6.90
N ALA A 57 -16.98 -15.90 6.07
CA ALA A 57 -17.20 -16.62 4.82
C ALA A 57 -16.28 -16.15 3.68
N ALA A 58 -15.55 -15.03 3.86
CA ALA A 58 -14.67 -14.45 2.86
C ALA A 58 -13.30 -15.14 2.83
N HIS A 59 -13.28 -16.46 2.57
CA HIS A 59 -12.07 -17.28 2.66
C HIS A 59 -10.93 -16.78 1.76
N TYR A 60 -11.23 -16.39 0.51
CA TYR A 60 -10.22 -15.86 -0.41
C TYR A 60 -9.65 -14.51 0.04
N LEU A 61 -10.48 -13.58 0.52
CA LEU A 61 -9.97 -12.30 1.01
C LEU A 61 -9.05 -12.53 2.22
N ASN A 62 -9.43 -13.43 3.14
CA ASN A 62 -8.60 -13.75 4.30
C ASN A 62 -7.26 -14.38 3.93
N SER A 63 -7.16 -15.16 2.85
CA SER A 63 -5.87 -15.72 2.43
C SER A 63 -4.88 -14.64 1.96
N LEU A 64 -5.38 -13.54 1.38
CA LEU A 64 -4.54 -12.44 0.89
C LEU A 64 -3.82 -11.66 2.00
N ARG A 65 -4.26 -11.76 3.27
CA ARG A 65 -3.65 -11.01 4.40
C ARG A 65 -2.18 -11.34 4.59
N ALA A 66 -1.77 -12.58 4.31
CA ALA A 66 -0.38 -13.01 4.42
C ALA A 66 0.48 -12.59 3.21
N GLU A 67 -0.13 -12.09 2.14
CA GLU A 67 0.52 -11.72 0.89
C GLU A 67 0.84 -10.22 0.80
N GLY A 68 0.45 -9.43 1.80
CA GLY A 68 0.62 -7.98 1.79
C GLY A 68 0.58 -7.35 3.18
N ALA A 69 0.20 -6.08 3.22
CA ALA A 69 -0.05 -5.35 4.46
C ALA A 69 -1.52 -5.48 4.86
N PHE A 70 -1.77 -5.72 6.14
CA PHE A 70 -3.11 -5.75 6.73
C PHE A 70 -3.18 -4.74 7.87
N ASP A 71 -4.02 -3.72 7.71
CA ASP A 71 -4.26 -2.70 8.72
C ASP A 71 -5.56 -3.02 9.47
N ASP A 72 -5.42 -3.57 10.69
CA ASP A 72 -6.54 -3.95 11.53
C ASP A 72 -7.08 -2.78 12.39
N GLN A 73 -6.50 -1.59 12.25
CA GLN A 73 -6.94 -0.35 12.88
C GLN A 73 -7.36 0.69 11.82
N TYR A 74 -7.89 0.21 10.69
CA TYR A 74 -8.47 1.04 9.63
C TYR A 74 -9.97 1.30 9.89
N PHE A 75 -10.35 2.55 10.10
CA PHE A 75 -11.72 2.94 10.48
C PHE A 75 -12.39 3.84 9.44
N ALA A 76 -13.71 3.74 9.38
CA ALA A 76 -14.55 4.67 8.63
C ALA A 76 -14.43 6.10 9.20
N ILE A 77 -14.50 7.10 8.34
CA ILE A 77 -14.48 8.52 8.72
C ILE A 77 -15.88 9.05 9.09
N GLY A 78 -16.92 8.28 8.77
CA GLY A 78 -18.32 8.62 9.01
C GLY A 78 -19.22 7.39 8.99
N HIS A 79 -20.51 7.59 9.32
CA HIS A 79 -21.46 6.50 9.48
C HIS A 79 -22.03 6.00 8.15
N VAL A 80 -22.25 6.89 7.18
CA VAL A 80 -22.88 6.55 5.89
C VAL A 80 -21.83 6.16 4.85
N SER A 81 -22.24 5.61 3.70
CA SER A 81 -21.26 5.11 2.74
C SER A 81 -20.62 6.23 1.91
N LEU A 82 -21.37 7.29 1.61
CA LEU A 82 -20.92 8.30 0.65
C LEU A 82 -19.74 9.13 1.12
N ASP A 83 -19.72 9.58 2.37
CA ASP A 83 -18.61 10.35 2.91
C ASP A 83 -17.31 9.52 2.97
N ASN A 84 -17.41 8.25 3.36
CA ASN A 84 -16.31 7.30 3.33
C ASN A 84 -15.72 7.13 1.93
N TYR A 85 -16.55 6.98 0.90
CA TYR A 85 -16.05 6.83 -0.48
C TYR A 85 -15.37 8.09 -1.00
N ILE A 86 -15.93 9.27 -0.70
CA ILE A 86 -15.31 10.53 -1.13
C ILE A 86 -13.95 10.69 -0.45
N ALA A 87 -13.85 10.42 0.85
CA ALA A 87 -12.57 10.50 1.57
C ALA A 87 -11.54 9.52 1.05
N MET A 88 -11.93 8.27 0.77
CA MET A 88 -11.04 7.24 0.23
C MET A 88 -10.41 7.65 -1.12
N ILE A 89 -11.17 8.30 -2.00
CA ILE A 89 -10.69 8.64 -3.35
C ILE A 89 -10.00 10.02 -3.40
N SER A 90 -10.45 10.98 -2.60
CA SER A 90 -10.00 12.38 -2.70
C SER A 90 -9.14 12.86 -1.54
N GLY A 91 -9.11 12.15 -0.42
CA GLY A 91 -8.50 12.62 0.83
C GLY A 91 -9.27 13.74 1.54
N GLN A 92 -10.42 14.17 1.01
CA GLN A 92 -11.24 15.22 1.63
C GLN A 92 -12.09 14.67 2.77
N PRO A 93 -12.26 15.41 3.88
CA PRO A 93 -13.08 14.96 5.00
C PRO A 93 -14.57 14.97 4.66
N ALA A 94 -15.36 14.32 5.52
CA ALA A 94 -16.81 14.42 5.49
C ALA A 94 -17.29 15.87 5.69
N ASN A 95 -18.42 16.19 5.07
CA ASN A 95 -19.16 17.43 5.32
C ASN A 95 -20.62 17.10 5.70
N PRO A 96 -21.41 18.07 6.21
CA PRO A 96 -22.78 17.81 6.67
C PRO A 96 -23.72 17.22 5.61
N LEU A 97 -23.49 17.49 4.31
CA LEU A 97 -24.31 16.93 3.24
C LEU A 97 -23.87 15.49 2.90
N SER A 98 -22.56 15.25 2.77
CA SER A 98 -22.04 13.92 2.46
C SER A 98 -22.29 12.93 3.60
N GLY A 99 -22.25 13.39 4.85
CA GLY A 99 -22.55 12.59 6.04
C GLY A 99 -24.03 12.17 6.16
N THR A 100 -24.89 12.63 5.25
CA THR A 100 -26.29 12.22 5.14
C THR A 100 -26.61 11.67 3.73
N ASP A 101 -25.63 11.08 3.04
CA ASP A 101 -25.75 10.56 1.66
C ASP A 101 -26.31 11.60 0.65
N CYS A 102 -26.09 12.89 0.92
CA CYS A 102 -26.63 14.00 0.13
C CYS A 102 -28.17 13.96 -0.05
N LEU A 103 -28.93 13.29 0.81
CA LEU A 103 -30.37 13.02 0.58
C LEU A 103 -31.22 14.27 0.28
N ALA A 104 -30.78 15.46 0.70
CA ALA A 104 -31.48 16.72 0.48
C ALA A 104 -31.10 17.47 -0.82
N VAL A 105 -30.05 17.05 -1.53
CA VAL A 105 -29.49 17.79 -2.67
C VAL A 105 -29.02 16.85 -3.79
N ASN A 106 -28.75 17.41 -4.97
CA ASN A 106 -28.05 16.64 -6.00
C ASN A 106 -26.54 16.53 -5.69
N LEU A 107 -25.88 15.56 -6.34
CA LEU A 107 -24.45 15.29 -6.15
C LEU A 107 -23.56 16.52 -6.41
N TRP A 108 -23.91 17.35 -7.40
CA TRP A 108 -23.12 18.55 -7.73
C TRP A 108 -23.02 19.49 -6.52
N LEU A 109 -24.17 19.83 -5.91
CA LEU A 109 -24.23 20.67 -4.71
C LEU A 109 -23.56 20.02 -3.51
N CYS A 110 -23.67 18.70 -3.39
CA CYS A 110 -23.12 17.97 -2.26
C CYS A 110 -21.59 18.02 -2.18
N VAL A 111 -20.91 17.95 -3.32
CA VAL A 111 -19.44 17.94 -3.38
C VAL A 111 -18.81 19.31 -3.63
N GLN A 112 -19.62 20.37 -3.83
CA GLN A 112 -19.09 21.74 -3.97
C GLN A 112 -18.18 22.15 -2.80
N PRO A 113 -18.54 21.91 -1.52
CA PRO A 113 -17.70 22.34 -0.40
C PRO A 113 -16.31 21.69 -0.41
N GLN A 114 -16.19 20.47 -0.94
CA GLN A 114 -14.93 19.72 -0.99
C GLN A 114 -13.96 20.28 -2.04
N ARG A 115 -14.46 21.00 -3.05
CA ARG A 115 -13.62 21.69 -4.05
C ARG A 115 -12.95 22.94 -3.53
N LEU A 116 -13.42 23.49 -2.40
CA LEU A 116 -12.86 24.68 -1.79
C LEU A 116 -11.69 24.37 -0.85
N MET A 117 -11.40 23.09 -0.62
CA MET A 117 -10.40 22.59 0.31
C MET A 117 -9.10 22.14 -0.37
N SER A 118 -9.00 22.30 -1.70
CA SER A 118 -7.83 21.95 -2.53
C SER A 118 -7.09 23.18 -3.02
#